data_AF-A0A257VSS7-F1
#
_entry.id   AF-A0A257VSS7-F1
#
_cell.length_a   1.000
_cell.length_b   1.000
_cell.length_c   1.000
_cell.angle_alpha   90.00
_cell.angle_beta   90.00
_cell.angle_gamma   90.00
#
_symmetry.space_group_name_H-M   'P 1'
#
loop_
_entity.id
_entity.type
_entity.pdbx_description
1 polymer ?
#
loop_
_entity_poly.entity_id
_entity_poly.type
_entity_poly.pdbx_seq_one_letter_code
_entity_poly.pdbx_strand_id
1 'polypeptide(L)'
;MAAVSWTNPDAEPVIKKVLGRIGESSGSKKKLKAAIDRTKLILGIPDDYRVAIVPASDTGAVEMCMWSMLGAKPVDVFAWESFGQDWVTDAVKQLKLANCN
;
A
#
# COMPACT_ATOMS: atom_id res chain seq x y z
N MET A 1 -23.26 -5.32 10.01
CA MET A 1 -23.69 -5.78 8.68
C MET A 1 -23.10 -7.18 8.48
N ALA A 2 -23.93 -8.20 8.38
CA ALA A 2 -23.54 -9.61 8.46
C ALA A 2 -22.98 -10.11 7.12
N ALA A 3 -21.85 -10.82 7.15
CA ALA A 3 -21.34 -11.59 6.02
C ALA A 3 -21.95 -13.00 6.07
N VAL A 4 -22.71 -13.35 5.03
CA VAL A 4 -23.23 -14.70 4.81
C VAL A 4 -22.05 -15.61 4.43
N SER A 5 -21.93 -16.72 5.16
CA SER A 5 -20.89 -17.73 5.04
C SER A 5 -21.08 -18.63 3.81
N TRP A 6 -20.02 -18.83 3.05
CA TRP A 6 -19.82 -20.04 2.23
C TRP A 6 -18.47 -20.63 2.65
N THR A 7 -18.47 -21.55 3.60
CA THR A 7 -17.25 -22.18 4.12
C THR A 7 -17.06 -23.56 3.49
N ASN A 8 -15.97 -23.69 2.73
CA ASN A 8 -15.32 -24.98 2.49
C ASN A 8 -14.71 -25.45 3.84
N PRO A 9 -15.09 -26.62 4.39
CA PRO A 9 -14.64 -27.10 5.69
C PRO A 9 -13.12 -27.36 5.79
N ASP A 10 -12.41 -27.48 4.66
CA ASP A 10 -10.96 -27.69 4.66
C ASP A 10 -10.14 -26.39 4.78
N ALA A 11 -10.78 -25.21 4.70
CA ALA A 11 -10.07 -23.92 4.71
C ALA A 11 -9.83 -23.33 6.12
N GLU A 12 -10.42 -23.92 7.17
CA GLU A 12 -10.40 -23.35 8.53
C GLU A 12 -9.03 -23.31 9.25
N PRO A 13 -8.08 -24.26 9.11
CA PRO A 13 -6.84 -24.19 9.90
C PRO A 13 -5.85 -23.15 9.36
N VAL A 14 -5.93 -22.83 8.06
CA VAL A 14 -4.94 -21.97 7.38
C VAL A 14 -5.32 -20.48 7.50
N ILE A 15 -6.62 -20.17 7.46
CA ILE A 15 -7.11 -18.78 7.45
C ILE A 15 -7.07 -18.15 8.87
N LYS A 16 -7.32 -18.93 9.93
CA LYS A 16 -7.32 -18.43 11.32
C LYS A 16 -5.93 -17.99 11.82
N LYS A 17 -4.82 -18.44 11.21
CA LYS A 17 -3.47 -18.12 11.69
C LYS A 17 -2.90 -16.80 11.13
N VAL A 18 -3.59 -16.16 10.18
CA VAL A 18 -3.05 -14.99 9.47
C VAL A 18 -3.88 -13.71 9.67
N LEU A 19 -5.15 -13.81 10.08
CA LEU A 19 -6.06 -12.67 10.07
C LEU A 19 -6.35 -11.99 11.42
N GLY A 20 -5.65 -12.34 12.50
CA GLY A 20 -5.97 -11.80 13.82
C GLY A 20 -4.75 -11.45 14.65
N ARG A 21 -4.36 -10.17 14.62
CA ARG A 21 -3.30 -9.50 15.40
C ARG A 21 -1.92 -9.52 14.72
N ILE A 22 -1.56 -8.39 14.11
CA ILE A 22 -0.17 -7.94 13.99
C ILE A 22 0.31 -7.55 15.41
N GLY A 23 0.32 -8.51 16.33
CA GLY A 23 0.99 -8.37 17.61
C GLY A 23 2.47 -8.63 17.42
N GLU A 24 3.31 -8.06 18.28
CA GLU A 24 4.78 -8.13 18.28
C GLU A 24 5.41 -9.54 18.35
N SER A 25 4.68 -10.58 17.97
CA SER A 25 5.25 -11.91 17.78
C SER A 25 6.36 -11.86 16.73
N SER A 26 7.53 -12.34 17.12
CA SER A 26 8.74 -12.42 16.29
C SER A 26 8.50 -13.14 14.95
N GLY A 27 7.54 -14.07 14.90
CA GLY A 27 7.14 -14.78 13.68
C GLY A 27 6.51 -13.89 12.61
N SER A 28 5.67 -12.92 12.98
CA SER A 28 5.02 -12.03 12.01
C SER A 28 6.00 -11.06 11.36
N LYS A 29 6.94 -10.51 12.13
CA LYS A 29 8.02 -9.64 11.62
C LYS A 29 8.91 -10.39 10.61
N LYS A 30 9.25 -11.66 10.89
CA LYS A 30 10.02 -12.52 9.96
C LYS A 30 9.29 -12.75 8.64
N LYS A 31 7.97 -13.00 8.67
CA LYS A 31 7.17 -13.21 7.45
C LYS A 31 7.10 -11.95 6.58
N LEU A 32 6.89 -10.78 7.19
CA LEU A 32 6.90 -9.51 6.46
C LEU A 32 8.27 -9.23 5.83
N LYS A 33 9.35 -9.46 6.57
CA LYS A 33 10.71 -9.32 6.02
C LYS A 33 10.93 -10.25 4.84
N ALA A 34 10.55 -11.53 4.97
CA ALA A 34 10.69 -12.49 3.88
C ALA A 34 9.90 -12.09 2.62
N ALA A 35 8.70 -11.54 2.78
CA ALA A 35 7.92 -11.01 1.66
C ALA A 35 8.61 -9.81 1.00
N ILE A 36 9.12 -8.86 1.79
CA ILE A 36 9.88 -7.70 1.31
C ILE A 36 11.15 -8.13 0.54
N ASP A 37 11.94 -9.02 1.13
CA ASP A 37 13.19 -9.53 0.53
C ASP A 37 12.90 -10.26 -0.79
N ARG A 38 11.84 -11.08 -0.83
CA ARG A 38 11.42 -11.79 -2.03
C ARG A 38 10.94 -10.83 -3.12
N THR A 39 10.18 -9.80 -2.78
CA THR A 39 9.74 -8.76 -3.73
C THR A 39 10.95 -8.05 -4.34
N LYS A 40 11.92 -7.64 -3.51
CA LYS A 40 13.17 -7.03 -3.99
C LYS A 40 13.90 -7.93 -4.99
N LEU A 41 14.05 -9.21 -4.66
CA LEU A 41 14.73 -10.19 -5.50
C LEU A 41 14.01 -10.39 -6.85
N ILE A 42 12.68 -10.62 -6.81
CA ILE A 42 11.89 -10.91 -8.02
C ILE A 42 11.88 -9.72 -8.98
N LEU A 43 11.76 -8.50 -8.45
CA LEU A 43 11.66 -7.29 -9.25
C LEU A 43 13.02 -6.67 -9.59
N GLY A 44 14.13 -7.23 -9.07
CA GLY A 44 15.48 -6.69 -9.28
C GLY A 44 15.64 -5.28 -8.72
N ILE A 45 15.00 -4.97 -7.58
CA ILE A 45 15.03 -3.63 -6.98
C ILE A 45 16.43 -3.35 -6.42
N PRO A 46 17.07 -2.21 -6.74
CA PRO A 46 18.38 -1.86 -6.21
C PRO A 46 18.46 -1.82 -4.68
N ASP A 47 19.66 -2.04 -4.14
CA ASP A 47 19.87 -2.18 -2.69
C ASP A 47 19.58 -0.90 -1.90
N ASP A 48 19.82 0.26 -2.52
CA ASP A 48 19.58 1.60 -1.97
C ASP A 48 18.08 1.98 -1.94
N TYR A 49 17.21 1.20 -2.60
CA TYR A 49 15.76 1.41 -2.58
C TYR A 49 15.11 0.68 -1.42
N ARG A 50 14.00 1.21 -0.90
CA ARG A 50 13.22 0.60 0.19
C ARG A 50 11.92 0.02 -0.35
N VAL A 51 11.49 -1.09 0.23
CA VAL A 51 10.20 -1.74 -0.07
C VAL A 51 9.42 -1.82 1.24
N ALA A 52 8.18 -1.37 1.21
CA ALA A 52 7.29 -1.34 2.36
C ALA A 52 6.00 -2.12 2.07
N ILE A 53 5.46 -2.74 3.12
CA ILE A 53 4.10 -3.30 3.11
C ILE A 53 3.24 -2.32 3.90
N VAL A 54 2.25 -1.74 3.23
CA VAL A 54 1.37 -0.70 3.79
C VAL A 54 -0.09 -1.16 3.75
N PRO A 55 -0.95 -0.67 4.68
CA PRO A 55 -2.39 -0.95 4.63
C PRO A 55 -3.07 -0.16 3.50
N ALA A 56 -4.37 -0.44 3.31
CA ALA A 56 -5.25 0.29 2.41
C ALA A 56 -4.96 0.19 0.90
N SER A 57 -4.39 -0.94 0.45
CA SER A 57 -4.17 -1.26 -0.97
C SER A 57 -3.22 -0.28 -1.68
N ASP A 58 -3.22 -0.34 -3.01
CA ASP A 58 -2.68 0.66 -3.92
C ASP A 58 -3.12 2.09 -3.61
N THR A 59 -4.40 2.34 -3.31
CA THR A 59 -4.88 3.68 -2.93
C THR A 59 -4.12 4.22 -1.73
N GLY A 60 -4.03 3.45 -0.63
CA GLY A 60 -3.30 3.86 0.57
C GLY A 60 -1.80 4.05 0.34
N ALA A 61 -1.20 3.24 -0.53
CA ALA A 61 0.21 3.40 -0.90
C ALA A 61 0.46 4.71 -1.66
N VAL A 62 -0.38 5.03 -2.65
CA VAL A 62 -0.26 6.27 -3.44
C VAL A 62 -0.55 7.49 -2.58
N GLU A 63 -1.61 7.47 -1.77
CA GLU A 63 -1.91 8.55 -0.83
C GLU A 63 -0.73 8.77 0.13
N MET A 64 -0.21 7.72 0.79
CA MET A 64 0.94 7.86 1.68
C MET A 64 2.13 8.55 1.00
N CYS A 65 2.40 8.21 -0.25
CA CYS A 65 3.43 8.87 -1.05
C CYS A 65 3.09 10.35 -1.31
N MET A 66 1.86 10.65 -1.74
CA MET A 66 1.43 12.02 -2.05
C MET A 66 1.53 12.93 -0.83
N TRP A 67 0.99 12.50 0.31
CA TRP A 67 0.95 13.28 1.56
C TRP A 67 2.31 13.45 2.23
N SER A 68 3.30 12.62 1.90
CA SER A 68 4.63 12.69 2.53
C SER A 68 5.73 13.26 1.63
N MET A 69 5.57 13.23 0.30
CA MET A 69 6.65 13.57 -0.64
C MET A 69 6.35 14.78 -1.53
N LEU A 70 5.09 15.15 -1.77
CA LEU A 70 4.76 16.25 -2.69
C LEU A 70 4.87 17.62 -2.02
N GLY A 71 5.10 18.66 -2.83
CA GLY A 71 5.09 20.07 -2.40
C GLY A 71 6.46 20.70 -2.11
N ALA A 72 7.50 19.91 -1.89
CA ALA A 72 8.87 20.43 -1.73
C ALA A 72 9.48 20.93 -3.06
N LYS A 73 8.96 20.45 -4.19
CA LYS A 73 9.35 20.83 -5.56
C LYS A 73 8.09 20.99 -6.41
N PRO A 74 8.15 21.70 -7.56
CA PRO A 74 7.06 21.70 -8.53
C PRO A 74 6.69 20.27 -8.93
N VAL A 75 5.40 20.03 -9.13
CA VAL A 75 4.82 18.72 -9.44
C VAL A 75 4.04 18.82 -10.73
N ASP A 76 4.21 17.85 -11.62
CA ASP A 76 3.33 17.67 -12.78
C ASP A 76 2.62 16.32 -12.61
N VAL A 77 1.29 16.30 -12.74
CA VAL A 77 0.47 15.11 -12.57
C VAL A 77 -0.23 14.75 -13.88
N PHE A 78 0.08 13.58 -14.42
CA PHE A 78 -0.55 13.10 -15.65
C PHE A 78 -1.55 11.98 -15.35
N ALA A 79 -2.79 12.12 -15.81
CA ALA A 79 -3.87 11.17 -15.57
C ALA A 79 -4.65 10.86 -16.85
N TRP A 80 -4.81 9.56 -17.16
CA TRP A 80 -5.52 9.05 -18.34
C TRP A 80 -6.68 8.10 -18.00
N GLU A 81 -6.92 7.87 -16.72
CA GLU A 81 -7.99 7.02 -16.21
C GLU A 81 -8.58 7.63 -14.92
N SER A 82 -9.66 7.04 -14.40
CA SER A 82 -10.45 7.63 -13.32
C SER A 82 -9.69 7.80 -11.99
N PHE A 83 -8.89 6.81 -11.57
CA PHE A 83 -8.12 6.88 -10.33
C PHE A 83 -7.09 8.00 -10.37
N GLY A 84 -6.38 8.16 -11.50
CA GLY A 84 -5.44 9.26 -11.71
C GLY A 84 -6.11 10.63 -11.62
N GLN A 85 -7.36 10.76 -12.09
CA GLN A 85 -8.12 12.01 -11.96
C GLN A 85 -8.49 12.31 -10.49
N ASP A 86 -8.74 11.28 -9.69
CA ASP A 86 -8.93 11.44 -8.25
C ASP A 86 -7.63 11.93 -7.58
N TRP A 87 -6.47 11.38 -7.94
CA TRP A 87 -5.18 11.84 -7.41
C TRP A 87 -4.80 13.26 -7.85
N VAL A 88 -5.12 13.67 -9.09
CA VAL A 88 -4.99 15.07 -9.52
C VAL A 88 -5.86 15.97 -8.64
N THR A 89 -7.10 15.54 -8.38
CA THR A 89 -8.02 16.26 -7.51
C THR A 89 -7.45 16.38 -6.09
N ASP A 90 -6.86 15.33 -5.56
CA ASP A 90 -6.28 15.34 -4.22
C ASP A 90 -5.03 16.23 -4.13
N ALA A 91 -4.15 16.20 -5.12
CA ALA A 91 -3.00 17.09 -5.21
C ALA A 91 -3.41 18.58 -5.25
N VAL A 92 -4.43 18.92 -6.03
CA VAL A 92 -4.83 20.33 -6.25
C VAL A 92 -5.80 20.83 -5.18
N LYS A 93 -6.80 20.03 -4.80
CA LYS A 93 -7.90 20.50 -3.93
C LYS A 93 -7.68 20.17 -2.46
N GLN A 94 -7.09 19.01 -2.15
CA GLN A 94 -6.88 18.58 -0.76
C GLN A 94 -5.52 19.03 -0.24
N LEU A 95 -4.44 18.69 -0.95
CA LEU A 95 -3.07 19.09 -0.62
C LEU A 95 -2.79 20.56 -0.94
N LYS A 96 -3.51 21.12 -1.93
CA LYS A 96 -3.39 22.54 -2.34
C LYS A 96 -1.96 22.93 -2.68
N LEU A 97 -1.30 22.07 -3.45
CA LEU A 97 0.08 22.29 -3.89
C LEU A 97 0.16 23.57 -4.74
N ALA A 98 1.03 24.50 -4.35
CA ALA A 98 1.13 25.81 -4.99
C ALA A 98 1.61 25.77 -6.45
N ASN A 99 2.48 24.81 -6.78
CA ASN A 99 3.08 24.65 -8.11
C ASN A 99 2.79 23.23 -8.62
N CYS A 100 1.52 22.95 -8.91
CA CYS A 100 1.05 21.65 -9.40
C CYS A 100 0.28 21.83 -10.70
N ASN A 101 0.79 21.22 -11.79
CA ASN A 101 0.14 21.22 -13.10
C ASN A 101 -0.47 19.87 -13.45
#